data_AF-X0SYT7-F1
#
_entry.id   AF-X0SYT7-F1
#
_cell.length_a   1.000
_cell.length_b   1.000
_cell.length_c   1.000
_cell.angle_alpha   90.00
_cell.angle_beta   90.00
_cell.angle_gamma   90.00
#
_symmetry.space_group_name_H-M   'P 1'
#
loop_
_entity.id
_entity.type
_entity.pdbx_description
1 polymer ?
#
loop_
_entity_poly.entity_id
_entity_poly.type
_entity_poly.pdbx_seq_one_letter_code
_entity_poly.pdbx_strand_id
1 'polypeptide(L)'
;APMSRECWASIDEWFNYAIPTCRDWKLDVVIMTLHIGCKNMWAVQKLFRDKMADELGIPTLIVEVDFCDARVFSSEGIRAHISDFFNTMMA
;
A
#
# COMPACT_ATOMS: atom_id res chain seq x y z
N ALA A 1 11.52 4.29 16.63
CA ALA A 1 10.11 3.85 16.77
C ALA A 1 9.63 3.31 15.42
N PRO A 2 8.60 2.44 15.36
CA PRO A 2 8.06 1.92 14.09
C PRO A 2 7.79 3.03 13.07
N MET A 3 7.08 4.09 13.50
CA MET A 3 6.83 5.29 12.69
C MET A 3 8.09 6.02 12.19
N SER A 4 9.21 5.97 12.94
CA SER A 4 10.47 6.58 12.50
C SER A 4 11.07 5.81 11.32
N ARG A 5 10.96 4.48 11.33
CA ARG A 5 11.47 3.64 10.24
C ARG A 5 10.57 3.75 9.01
N GLU A 6 9.26 3.82 9.19
CA GLU A 6 8.29 3.86 8.08
C GLU A 6 8.26 5.21 7.35
N CYS A 7 8.45 6.33 8.08
CA CYS A 7 8.45 7.66 7.47
C CYS A 7 9.83 8.22 7.11
N TRP A 8 10.91 7.74 7.74
CA TRP A 8 12.24 8.36 7.62
C TRP A 8 13.36 7.41 7.21
N ALA A 9 13.12 6.09 7.16
CA ALA A 9 14.14 5.18 6.67
C ALA A 9 14.29 5.29 5.15
N SER A 10 15.44 4.84 4.67
CA SER A 10 15.64 4.61 3.25
C SER A 10 14.58 3.62 2.75
N ILE A 11 14.22 3.76 1.47
CA ILE A 11 13.24 2.89 0.84
C ILE A 11 13.64 1.41 0.94
N ASP A 12 14.95 1.13 0.86
CA ASP A 12 15.50 -0.21 0.96
C ASP A 12 15.30 -0.81 2.35
N GLU A 13 15.57 -0.03 3.41
CA GLU A 13 15.31 -0.45 4.79
C GLU A 13 13.83 -0.71 5.04
N TRP A 14 12.95 0.09 4.44
CA TRP A 14 11.53 -0.12 4.54
C TRP A 14 11.09 -1.42 3.84
N PHE A 15 11.60 -1.71 2.64
CA PHE A 15 11.35 -2.99 1.96
C PHE A 15 11.85 -4.20 2.75
N ASN A 16 13.09 -4.12 3.26
CA ASN A 16 13.70 -5.18 4.06
C ASN A 16 12.93 -5.48 5.34
N TYR A 17 12.11 -4.54 5.81
CA TYR A 17 11.21 -4.76 6.93
C TYR A 17 9.82 -5.25 6.46
N ALA A 18 9.22 -4.60 5.46
CA ALA A 18 7.86 -4.86 5.02
C ALA A 18 7.67 -6.26 4.44
N ILE A 19 8.55 -6.68 3.52
CA ILE A 19 8.44 -7.95 2.78
C ILE A 19 8.50 -9.17 3.71
N PRO A 20 9.51 -9.35 4.58
CA PRO A 20 9.54 -10.50 5.48
C PRO A 20 8.42 -10.47 6.52
N THR A 21 7.95 -9.29 6.94
CA THR A 21 6.78 -9.18 7.83
C THR A 21 5.52 -9.68 7.13
N CYS A 22 5.30 -9.31 5.87
CA CYS A 22 4.17 -9.80 5.07
C CYS A 22 4.23 -11.33 4.89
N ARG A 23 5.43 -11.88 4.70
CA ARG A 23 5.65 -13.34 4.62
C ARG A 23 5.35 -14.06 5.93
N ASP A 24 5.86 -13.54 7.04
CA ASP A 24 5.74 -14.14 8.37
C ASP A 24 4.27 -14.17 8.82
N TRP A 25 3.53 -13.10 8.51
CA TRP A 25 2.11 -12.95 8.81
C TRP A 25 1.19 -13.64 7.80
N LYS A 26 1.76 -14.23 6.73
CA LYS A 26 1.03 -14.92 5.65
C LYS A 26 -0.12 -14.08 5.09
N LEU A 27 0.18 -12.85 4.72
CA LEU A 27 -0.83 -11.96 4.14
C LEU A 27 -1.21 -12.43 2.74
N ASP A 28 -2.50 -12.44 2.43
CA ASP A 28 -3.00 -12.75 1.07
C ASP A 28 -3.12 -11.49 0.20
N VAL A 29 -3.24 -10.31 0.82
CA VAL A 29 -3.46 -9.02 0.16
C VAL A 29 -2.78 -7.90 0.95
N VAL A 30 -2.22 -6.92 0.24
CA VAL A 30 -1.73 -5.67 0.85
C VAL A 30 -2.53 -4.48 0.34
N ILE A 31 -3.03 -3.66 1.27
CA ILE A 31 -3.70 -2.39 0.95
C ILE A 31 -2.84 -1.26 1.49
N MET A 32 -2.38 -0.39 0.60
CA MET A 32 -1.56 0.77 0.92
C MET A 32 -2.36 2.05 0.74
N THR A 33 -2.55 2.79 1.84
CA THR A 33 -3.16 4.12 1.78
C THR A 33 -2.08 5.18 1.56
N LEU A 34 -2.17 5.92 0.47
CA LEU A 34 -1.15 6.87 0.05
C LEU A 34 -1.68 8.29 0.09
N HIS A 35 -1.01 9.13 0.88
CA HIS A 35 -1.35 10.54 0.92
C HIS A 35 -0.94 11.24 -0.39
N ILE A 36 -1.82 12.05 -0.99
CA ILE A 36 -1.49 12.81 -2.22
C ILE A 36 -0.26 13.73 -2.03
N GLY A 37 -0.06 14.26 -0.82
CA GLY A 37 1.12 15.06 -0.48
C GLY A 37 2.42 14.27 -0.31
N CYS A 38 2.37 12.93 -0.17
CA CYS A 38 3.55 12.11 0.06
C CYS A 38 4.21 11.68 -1.27
N LYS A 39 4.83 12.65 -1.96
CA LYS A 39 5.44 12.43 -3.29
C LYS A 39 6.48 11.31 -3.31
N ASN A 40 7.22 11.15 -2.21
CA ASN A 40 8.23 10.09 -2.09
C ASN A 40 7.60 8.70 -2.24
N MET A 41 6.46 8.46 -1.57
CA MET A 41 5.78 7.18 -1.69
C MET A 41 5.07 7.03 -3.04
N TRP A 42 4.56 8.11 -3.63
CA TRP A 42 4.01 8.09 -4.99
C TRP A 42 5.03 7.63 -6.02
N ALA A 43 6.29 8.04 -5.88
CA ALA A 43 7.38 7.62 -6.76
C ALA A 43 7.72 6.13 -6.61
N VAL A 44 7.65 5.59 -5.38
CA VAL A 44 8.05 4.20 -5.11
C VAL A 44 6.90 3.22 -5.25
N GLN A 45 5.64 3.68 -5.25
CA GLN A 45 4.46 2.82 -5.24
C GLN A 45 4.50 1.67 -6.28
N LYS A 46 5.04 1.94 -7.47
CA LYS A 46 5.09 0.96 -8.57
C LYS A 46 6.15 -0.09 -8.28
N LEU A 47 7.30 0.34 -7.77
CA LEU A 47 8.36 -0.55 -7.31
C LEU A 47 7.87 -1.43 -6.17
N PHE A 48 7.04 -0.88 -5.27
CA PHE A 48 6.45 -1.66 -4.20
C PHE A 48 5.51 -2.74 -4.72
N ARG A 49 4.56 -2.38 -5.59
CA ARG A 49 3.65 -3.36 -6.21
C ARG A 49 4.40 -4.46 -6.95
N ASP A 50 5.44 -4.09 -7.70
CA ASP A 50 6.25 -5.01 -8.48
C ASP A 50 6.99 -6.02 -7.58
N LYS A 51 7.69 -5.53 -6.54
CA LYS A 51 8.38 -6.40 -5.58
C LYS A 51 7.43 -7.32 -4.81
N MET A 52 6.27 -6.83 -4.40
CA MET A 52 5.29 -7.64 -3.66
C MET A 52 4.67 -8.72 -4.55
N ALA A 53 4.45 -8.42 -5.84
CA ALA A 53 3.99 -9.40 -6.81
C ALA A 53 5.07 -10.44 -7.16
N ASP A 54 6.32 -10.02 -7.34
CA ASP A 54 7.44 -10.90 -7.73
C ASP A 54 7.89 -11.82 -6.57
N GLU A 55 8.10 -11.27 -5.37
CA GLU A 55 8.65 -12.05 -4.25
C GLU A 55 7.60 -12.87 -3.50
N LEU A 56 6.37 -12.36 -3.40
CA LEU A 56 5.33 -12.96 -2.56
C LEU A 56 4.11 -13.44 -3.35
N GLY A 57 3.95 -13.02 -4.62
CA GLY A 57 2.74 -13.29 -5.39
C GLY A 57 1.50 -12.59 -4.84
N ILE A 58 1.67 -11.58 -3.98
CA ILE A 58 0.56 -10.93 -3.27
C ILE A 58 0.07 -9.72 -4.08
N PRO A 59 -1.21 -9.67 -4.47
CA PRO A 59 -1.78 -8.51 -5.12
C PRO A 59 -1.86 -7.34 -4.14
N THR A 60 -1.47 -6.16 -4.61
CA THR A 60 -1.39 -4.94 -3.81
C THR A 60 -2.33 -3.87 -4.35
N LEU A 61 -3.24 -3.38 -3.50
CA LEU A 61 -4.13 -2.26 -3.78
C LEU A 61 -3.51 -0.97 -3.24
N ILE A 62 -3.51 0.10 -4.05
CA ILE A 62 -3.11 1.43 -3.58
C ILE A 62 -4.34 2.33 -3.61
N VAL A 63 -4.64 2.90 -2.45
CA VAL A 63 -5.78 3.80 -2.23
C VAL A 63 -5.22 5.18 -1.95
N GLU A 64 -5.59 6.15 -2.78
CA GLU A 64 -5.22 7.54 -2.54
C GLU A 64 -6.11 8.10 -1.44
N VAL A 65 -5.52 8.80 -0.48
CA VAL A 65 -6.26 9.42 0.62
C VAL A 65 -5.72 10.83 0.85
N ASP A 66 -6.57 11.75 1.27
CA ASP A 66 -6.14 13.03 1.82
C ASP A 66 -6.95 13.26 3.10
N PHE A 67 -6.26 13.41 4.24
CA PHE A 67 -6.92 13.61 5.52
C PHE A 67 -7.31 15.07 5.76
N CYS A 68 -6.77 16.00 4.97
CA CYS A 68 -7.07 17.43 5.01
C CYS A 68 -8.21 17.80 4.04
N ASP A 69 -8.44 17.02 2.99
CA ASP A 69 -9.37 17.30 1.91
C ASP A 69 -10.29 16.10 1.62
N ALA A 70 -11.51 16.18 2.14
CA ALA A 70 -12.55 15.17 1.93
C ALA A 70 -13.07 15.08 0.49
N ARG A 71 -12.63 15.97 -0.42
CA ARG A 71 -13.01 15.93 -1.85
C ARG A 71 -12.09 15.02 -2.65
N VAL A 72 -10.88 14.76 -2.16
CA VAL A 72 -9.94 13.87 -2.82
C VAL A 72 -10.45 12.43 -2.78
N PHE A 73 -10.96 11.94 -1.63
CA PHE A 73 -11.57 10.63 -1.52
C PHE A 73 -12.65 10.57 -0.42
N SER A 74 -13.87 10.14 -0.78
CA SER A 74 -14.96 9.88 0.17
C SER A 74 -14.88 8.44 0.73
N SER A 75 -15.44 8.21 1.92
CA SER A 75 -15.50 6.88 2.54
C SER A 75 -16.21 5.84 1.67
N GLU A 76 -17.23 6.26 0.92
CA GLU A 76 -17.93 5.41 -0.05
C GLU A 76 -17.03 5.02 -1.22
N GLY A 77 -16.19 5.96 -1.71
CA GLY A 77 -15.22 5.69 -2.77
C GLY A 77 -14.15 4.68 -2.35
N ILE A 78 -13.65 4.76 -1.11
CA ILE A 78 -12.72 3.78 -0.56
C ILE A 78 -13.36 2.38 -0.50
N ARG A 79 -14.60 2.31 0.00
CA ARG A 79 -15.33 1.03 0.08
C ARG A 79 -15.57 0.42 -1.29
N ALA A 80 -15.93 1.24 -2.29
CA ALA A 80 -16.12 0.80 -3.65
C ALA A 80 -14.82 0.26 -4.26
N HIS A 81 -13.70 0.99 -4.12
CA HIS A 81 -12.39 0.56 -4.61
C HIS A 81 -11.91 -0.75 -4.00
N ILE A 82 -12.07 -0.91 -2.69
CA ILE A 82 -11.72 -2.15 -2.00
C ILE A 82 -12.62 -3.29 -2.50
N SER A 83 -13.93 -3.05 -2.63
CA SER A 83 -14.88 -4.08 -3.09
C SER A 83 -14.58 -4.51 -4.53
N ASP A 84 -14.27 -3.57 -5.42
CA ASP A 84 -13.89 -3.84 -6.81
C ASP A 84 -12.60 -4.67 -6.92
N PHE A 85 -11.60 -4.31 -6.09
CA PHE A 85 -10.35 -5.07 -6.00
C PHE A 85 -10.58 -6.53 -5.56
N PHE A 86 -11.36 -6.73 -4.50
CA PHE A 86 -11.69 -8.09 -4.04
C PHE A 86 -12.50 -8.86 -5.09
N ASN A 87 -13.45 -8.23 -5.78
CA ASN A 87 -14.21 -8.87 -6.85
C ASN A 87 -13.31 -9.31 -8.01
N THR A 88 -12.35 -8.48 -8.40
CA THR A 88 -11.37 -8.81 -9.45
C THR A 88 -10.48 -9.99 -9.07
N MET A 89 -10.24 -10.19 -7.78
CA MET A 89 -9.42 -11.28 -7.25
C MET A 89 -10.17 -12.60 -7.11
N MET A 90 -11.50 -12.55 -6.97
CA MET A 90 -12.37 -13.72 -6.79
C MET A 90 -12.97 -14.24 -8.11
N ALA A 91 -12.87 -13.48 -9.20
CA ALA A 91 -13.33 -13.83 -10.54
C ALA A 91 -12.29 -14.68 -11.28
#